data_AF-T1C9L4-F1
#
_entry.id   AF-T1C9L4-F1
#
_cell.length_a   1.000
_cell.length_b   1.000
_cell.length_c   1.000
_cell.angle_alpha   90.00
_cell.angle_beta   90.00
_cell.angle_gamma   90.00
#
_symmetry.space_group_name_H-M   'P 1'
#
loop_
_entity.id
_entity.type
_entity.pdbx_description
1 polymer ?
#
loop_
_entity_poly.entity_id
_entity_poly.type
_entity_poly.pdbx_seq_one_letter_code
_entity_poly.pdbx_strand_id
1 'polypeptide(L)'
;MRSPERTVAVLPKSPVDIEKMRSAGRLAAEVLAILKPHVRPGVSTEELDRIAYEHIVNVQEAIPANVGYRGFPKTLCTSVNQVICHGIPAPARF
;
A
#
# COMPACT_ATOMS: atom_id res chain seq x y z
N MET A 1 13.61 35.62 -7.47
CA MET A 1 12.79 35.36 -8.69
C MET A 1 11.91 34.15 -8.38
N ARG A 2 10.60 34.34 -8.13
CA ARG A 2 9.68 33.21 -7.87
C ARG A 2 9.37 32.56 -9.21
N SER A 3 9.59 31.25 -9.32
CA SER A 3 9.18 30.45 -10.47
C SER A 3 7.68 30.63 -10.72
N PRO A 4 7.21 30.66 -11.99
CA PRO A 4 5.79 30.82 -12.27
C PRO A 4 5.00 29.67 -11.63
N GLU A 5 3.89 30.00 -10.98
CA GLU A 5 2.97 29.03 -10.40
C GLU A 5 2.50 28.07 -11.50
N ARG A 6 3.00 26.82 -11.45
CA ARG A 6 2.45 25.75 -12.26
C ARG A 6 1.05 25.47 -11.75
N THR A 7 0.03 25.91 -12.47
CA THR A 7 -1.34 25.44 -12.26
C THR A 7 -1.35 23.95 -12.59
N VAL A 8 -1.32 23.09 -11.56
CA VAL A 8 -1.46 21.65 -11.75
C VAL A 8 -2.93 21.40 -12.09
N ALA A 9 -3.19 20.99 -13.33
CA ALA A 9 -4.53 20.61 -13.77
C ALA A 9 -5.02 19.41 -12.94
N VAL A 10 -6.07 19.60 -12.15
CA VAL A 10 -6.78 18.53 -11.46
C VAL A 10 -7.80 17.97 -12.42
N LEU A 11 -7.68 16.68 -12.77
CA LEU A 11 -8.62 16.01 -13.68
C LEU A 11 -9.87 15.57 -12.90
N PRO A 12 -11.06 16.10 -13.21
CA PRO A 12 -12.31 15.60 -12.63
C PRO A 12 -12.53 14.14 -13.01
N LYS A 13 -12.92 13.31 -12.05
CA LYS A 13 -13.21 11.89 -12.28
C LYS A 13 -14.62 11.72 -12.83
N SER A 14 -14.78 10.87 -13.84
CA SER A 14 -16.12 10.50 -14.32
C SER A 14 -16.86 9.66 -13.26
N PRO A 15 -18.19 9.54 -13.33
CA PRO A 15 -18.93 8.63 -12.45
C PRO A 15 -18.40 7.19 -12.47
N VAL A 16 -17.95 6.70 -13.63
CA VAL A 16 -17.35 5.36 -13.80
C VAL A 16 -16.00 5.26 -13.10
N ASP A 17 -15.14 6.29 -13.21
CA ASP A 17 -13.86 6.32 -12.52
C ASP A 17 -14.06 6.29 -11.00
N ILE A 18 -15.03 7.06 -10.51
CA ILE A 18 -15.35 7.12 -9.09
C ILE A 18 -15.79 5.74 -8.59
N GLU A 19 -16.64 5.01 -9.33
CA GLU A 19 -17.05 3.67 -8.90
C GLU A 19 -15.89 2.67 -8.88
N LYS A 20 -15.00 2.71 -9.88
CA LYS A 20 -13.77 1.90 -9.87
C LYS A 20 -12.87 2.25 -8.69
N MET A 21 -12.70 3.54 -8.39
CA MET A 21 -11.93 4.01 -7.24
C MET A 21 -12.55 3.58 -5.90
N ARG A 22 -13.88 3.54 -5.78
CA ARG A 22 -14.56 3.00 -4.58
C ARG A 22 -14.23 1.53 -4.38
N SER A 23 -14.30 0.71 -5.45
CA SER A 23 -13.91 -0.70 -5.37
C SER A 23 -12.45 -0.87 -4.95
N ALA A 24 -11.52 -0.16 -5.60
CA ALA A 24 -10.11 -0.22 -5.23
C ALA A 24 -9.86 0.22 -3.78
N GLY A 25 -10.52 1.28 -3.32
CA GLY A 25 -10.44 1.77 -1.95
C GLY A 25 -10.98 0.76 -0.92
N ARG A 26 -12.08 0.06 -1.24
CA ARG A 26 -12.61 -1.02 -0.38
C ARG A 26 -11.61 -2.17 -0.23
N LEU A 27 -11.02 -2.63 -1.34
CA LEU A 27 -10.02 -3.70 -1.32
C LEU A 27 -8.77 -3.30 -0.50
N ALA A 28 -8.30 -2.06 -0.67
CA ALA A 28 -7.18 -1.54 0.11
C ALA A 28 -7.50 -1.45 1.62
N ALA A 29 -8.72 -1.02 1.98
CA ALA A 29 -9.15 -0.95 3.37
C ALA A 29 -9.28 -2.34 4.01
N GLU A 30 -9.74 -3.34 3.25
CA GLU A 30 -9.82 -4.74 3.69
C GLU A 30 -8.44 -5.31 4.02
N VAL A 31 -7.42 -5.07 3.17
CA VAL A 31 -6.04 -5.49 3.45
C VAL A 31 -5.56 -4.95 4.80
N LEU A 32 -5.79 -3.67 5.08
CA LEU A 32 -5.43 -3.08 6.38
C LEU A 32 -6.21 -3.71 7.54
N ALA A 33 -7.49 -4.02 7.33
CA ALA A 33 -8.34 -4.64 8.35
C ALA A 33 -7.86 -6.04 8.72
N ILE A 34 -7.52 -6.89 7.73
CA ILE A 34 -7.03 -8.25 8.01
C ILE A 34 -5.65 -8.26 8.66
N LEU A 35 -4.80 -7.26 8.38
CA LEU A 35 -3.45 -7.18 8.96
C LEU A 35 -3.47 -6.78 10.43
N LYS A 36 -4.48 -6.02 10.86
CA LYS A 36 -4.60 -5.49 12.23
C LYS A 36 -4.33 -6.53 13.35
N PRO A 37 -4.94 -7.74 13.36
CA PRO A 37 -4.66 -8.75 14.38
C PRO A 37 -3.23 -9.32 14.34
N HIS A 38 -2.50 -9.17 13.24
CA HIS A 38 -1.14 -9.67 13.08
C HIS A 38 -0.06 -8.69 13.54
N VAL A 39 -0.40 -7.41 13.73
CA VAL A 39 0.52 -6.39 14.26
C VAL A 39 0.68 -6.59 15.76
N ARG A 40 1.65 -7.42 16.15
CA ARG A 40 1.96 -7.77 17.55
C ARG A 40 3.47 -7.95 17.75
N PRO A 41 3.98 -7.80 18.99
CA PRO A 41 5.41 -7.98 19.28
C PRO A 41 5.95 -9.32 18.76
N GLY A 42 7.15 -9.29 18.19
CA GLY A 42 7.82 -10.47 17.66
C GLY A 42 7.37 -10.90 16.26
N VAL A 43 6.43 -10.20 15.62
CA VAL A 43 6.10 -10.39 14.20
C VAL A 43 7.00 -9.51 13.34
N SER A 44 7.60 -10.09 12.30
CA SER A 44 8.42 -9.33 11.34
C SER A 44 7.52 -8.58 10.34
N THR A 45 8.03 -7.49 9.78
CA THR A 45 7.28 -6.79 8.74
C THR A 45 7.19 -7.57 7.43
N GLU A 46 8.13 -8.49 7.17
CA GLU A 46 8.04 -9.44 6.05
C GLU A 46 6.87 -10.43 6.19
N GLU A 47 6.53 -10.86 7.42
CA GLU A 47 5.37 -11.71 7.64
C GLU A 47 4.06 -10.97 7.34
N LEU A 48 3.97 -9.69 7.71
CA LEU A 48 2.82 -8.83 7.35
C LEU A 48 2.72 -8.64 5.82
N ASP A 49 3.86 -8.46 5.15
CA ASP A 49 3.92 -8.34 3.69
C ASP A 49 3.43 -9.61 2.98
N ARG A 50 3.82 -10.78 3.49
CA ARG A 50 3.37 -12.09 2.98
C ARG A 50 1.86 -12.25 3.10
N ILE A 51 1.28 -11.95 4.27
CA ILE A 51 -0.17 -12.01 4.50
C ILE A 51 -0.91 -11.08 3.54
N ALA A 52 -0.41 -9.85 3.35
CA ALA A 52 -1.00 -8.90 2.42
C ALA A 52 -0.93 -9.39 0.97
N TYR A 53 0.23 -9.91 0.54
CA TYR A 53 0.39 -10.45 -0.81
C TYR A 53 -0.57 -11.60 -1.07
N GLU A 54 -0.64 -12.57 -0.15
CA GLU A 54 -1.53 -13.73 -0.27
C GLU A 54 -2.99 -13.33 -0.36
N HIS A 55 -3.43 -12.36 0.44
CA HIS A 55 -4.81 -11.88 0.37
C HIS A 55 -5.10 -11.11 -0.93
N ILE A 56 -4.21 -10.19 -1.33
CA ILE A 56 -4.39 -9.39 -2.55
C ILE A 56 -4.44 -10.30 -3.79
N VAL A 57 -3.53 -11.27 -3.89
CA VAL A 57 -3.41 -12.11 -5.09
C VAL A 57 -4.42 -13.26 -5.10
N ASN A 58 -4.59 -13.96 -3.98
CA ASN A 58 -5.34 -15.22 -3.97
C ASN A 58 -6.79 -15.06 -3.48
N VAL A 59 -7.14 -13.96 -2.80
CA VAL A 59 -8.51 -13.72 -2.31
C VAL A 59 -9.17 -12.60 -3.09
N GLN A 60 -8.49 -11.46 -3.26
CA GLN A 60 -9.03 -10.33 -4.00
C GLN A 60 -8.84 -10.45 -5.53
N GLU A 61 -8.02 -11.41 -5.98
CA GLU A 61 -7.63 -11.59 -7.39
C GLU A 61 -7.11 -10.29 -8.03
N ALA A 62 -6.36 -9.51 -7.24
CA ALA A 62 -5.86 -8.19 -7.60
C ALA A 62 -4.33 -8.16 -7.70
N ILE A 63 -3.79 -7.05 -8.21
CA ILE A 63 -2.35 -6.85 -8.37
C ILE A 63 -1.85 -5.89 -7.28
N PRO A 64 -0.85 -6.28 -6.48
CA PRO A 64 -0.21 -5.37 -5.53
C PRO A 64 0.45 -4.18 -6.22
N ALA A 65 -0.04 -2.97 -5.96
CA ALA A 65 0.40 -1.77 -6.69
C ALA A 65 1.89 -1.41 -6.51
N ASN A 66 2.49 -1.79 -5.38
CA ASN A 66 3.88 -1.44 -5.06
C ASN A 66 4.90 -2.36 -5.74
N VAL A 67 4.53 -3.61 -6.04
CA VAL A 67 5.48 -4.60 -6.58
C VAL A 67 5.91 -4.17 -7.98
N GLY A 68 7.20 -3.88 -8.13
CA GLY A 68 7.79 -3.37 -9.36
C GLY A 68 7.64 -1.86 -9.57
N TYR A 69 6.88 -1.14 -8.72
CA TYR A 69 6.73 0.31 -8.85
C TYR A 69 8.08 1.00 -8.64
N ARG A 70 8.66 1.52 -9.73
CA ARG A 70 10.03 2.11 -9.72
C ARG A 70 11.07 1.15 -9.12
N GLY A 71 10.89 -0.16 -9.29
CA GLY A 71 11.77 -1.19 -8.72
C GLY A 71 11.52 -1.51 -7.25
N PHE A 72 10.44 -1.02 -6.63
CA PHE A 72 10.10 -1.38 -5.25
C PHE A 72 9.79 -2.89 -5.15
N PRO A 73 10.39 -3.64 -4.21
CA PRO A 73 10.45 -5.10 -4.28
C PRO A 73 9.32 -5.84 -3.53
N LYS A 74 8.50 -5.14 -2.75
CA LYS A 74 7.55 -5.75 -1.79
C LYS A 74 6.13 -5.21 -1.98
N THR A 75 5.17 -5.86 -1.33
CA THR A 75 3.74 -5.54 -1.40
C THR A 75 3.39 -4.30 -0.56
N LEU A 76 3.92 -4.24 0.66
CA LEU A 76 3.67 -3.20 1.64
C LEU A 76 4.87 -2.27 1.79
N CYS A 77 4.58 -1.05 2.24
CA CYS A 77 5.55 -0.18 2.88
C CYS A 77 5.35 -0.32 4.40
N THR A 78 6.38 -0.74 5.13
CA THR A 78 6.33 -0.91 6.59
C THR A 78 7.41 -0.04 7.25
N SER A 79 6.97 1.01 7.93
CA SER A 79 7.85 2.10 8.37
C SER A 79 7.90 2.15 9.90
N VAL A 80 8.86 1.44 10.48
CA VAL A 80 9.00 1.27 11.93
C VAL A 80 9.78 2.45 12.52
N ASN A 81 9.27 3.04 13.61
CA ASN A 81 9.94 4.07 14.40
C ASN A 81 10.45 5.27 13.57
N GLN A 82 11.77 5.42 13.43
CA GLN A 82 12.42 6.53 12.71
C GLN A 82 12.29 6.45 11.19
N VAL A 83 11.78 5.34 10.64
CA VAL A 83 11.51 5.22 9.21
C VAL A 83 10.28 6.06 8.88
N ILE A 84 10.46 7.12 8.08
CA ILE A 84 9.40 8.09 7.79
C ILE A 84 8.31 7.48 6.92
N CYS A 85 8.69 6.89 5.78
CA CYS A 85 7.79 6.22 4.85
C CYS A 85 8.59 5.26 3.96
N HIS A 86 7.88 4.44 3.18
CA HIS A 86 8.45 3.52 2.19
C HIS A 86 9.48 2.51 2.76
N GLY A 87 9.40 2.19 4.06
CA GLY A 87 10.23 1.13 4.62
C GLY A 87 9.97 -0.21 3.93
N ILE A 88 11.04 -0.90 3.57
CA ILE A 88 10.95 -2.21 2.90
C ILE A 88 10.73 -3.28 3.98
N PRO A 89 9.68 -4.11 3.87
CA PRO A 89 9.46 -5.26 4.73
C PRO A 89 10.71 -6.15 4.86
N ALA A 90 11.05 -6.52 6.09
CA ALA A 90 12.27 -7.23 6.42
C ALA A 90 12.03 -8.36 7.44
N PRO A 91 12.92 -9.38 7.51
CA PRO A 91 12.80 -10.50 8.45
C PRO A 91 12.98 -10.10 9.92
N ALA A 92 13.56 -8.92 10.18
CA ALA A 92 13.77 -8.41 11.53
C ALA A 92 12.45 -8.34 12.31
N ARG A 93 12.48 -8.76 13.57
CA ARG A 93 11.35 -8.73 14.49
C ARG A 93 11.53 -7.56 15.46
N PHE A 94 10.43 -6.89 15.80
CA PHE A 94 10.39 -5.73 16.68
C PHE A 94 9.45 -5.97 17.86
#